data_AF-A0A660V852-F1
#
_entry.id   AF-A0A660V852-F1
#
_cell.length_a   1.000
_cell.length_b   1.000
_cell.length_c   1.000
_cell.angle_alpha   90.00
_cell.angle_beta   90.00
_cell.angle_gamma   90.00
#
_symmetry.space_group_name_H-M   'P 1'
#
loop_
_entity.id
_entity.type
_entity.pdbx_description
1 polymer ?
#
loop_
_entity_poly.entity_id
_entity_poly.type
_entity_poly.pdbx_seq_one_letter_code
_entity_poly.pdbx_strand_id
1 'polypeptide(L)'
;MRIIEPHIHMYARTTDDYERMKEAGYVAVVEPAFWSGTDRSCAGSFFDYFRHLLEFEHNRAARFGIAHYCVLGVNAKEARHTDIAFEVLEQLPRFLEHPNCLGVGEVGFDLITDEEEEVLRRHIRIAEEGKHLVIIHSPHTNKRVGIERIFKVLEEEGAVLSRYIMDHNTEETIELTLSYPDVMCGITLYPTKVTVERAAAM
;
A
#
# COMPACT_ATOMS: atom_id res chain seq x y z
N MET A 1 20.94 -1.69 -15.24
CA MET A 1 19.48 -1.47 -15.29
C MET A 1 19.10 -0.61 -14.10
N ARG A 2 18.08 0.26 -14.20
CA ARG A 2 17.55 1.01 -13.04
C ARG A 2 16.24 0.35 -12.63
N ILE A 3 16.15 -0.16 -11.41
CA ILE A 3 14.95 -0.84 -10.90
C ILE A 3 14.29 0.05 -9.85
N ILE A 4 12.96 0.13 -9.90
CA ILE A 4 12.12 0.75 -8.88
C ILE A 4 11.29 -0.37 -8.26
N GLU A 5 11.35 -0.49 -6.94
CA GLU A 5 10.51 -1.41 -6.18
C GLU A 5 9.23 -0.67 -5.75
N PRO A 6 8.07 -0.92 -6.38
CA PRO A 6 6.84 -0.18 -6.06
C PRO A 6 6.20 -0.61 -4.73
N HIS A 7 6.65 -1.69 -4.09
CA HIS A 7 6.10 -2.12 -2.82
C HIS A 7 7.12 -2.89 -1.96
N ILE A 8 7.65 -2.25 -0.93
CA ILE A 8 8.50 -2.92 0.07
C ILE A 8 8.45 -2.24 1.45
N HIS A 9 8.36 -3.03 2.52
CA HIS A 9 8.37 -2.50 3.88
C HIS A 9 9.79 -2.44 4.46
N MET A 10 10.51 -1.34 4.24
CA MET A 10 11.88 -1.16 4.71
C MET A 10 11.99 -0.96 6.23
N TYR A 11 10.94 -0.47 6.88
CA TYR A 11 10.86 -0.38 8.34
C TYR A 11 11.08 -1.74 9.04
N ALA A 12 10.68 -2.84 8.40
CA ALA A 12 10.86 -4.20 8.91
C ALA A 12 12.18 -4.85 8.46
N ARG A 13 13.09 -4.10 7.84
CA ARG A 13 14.29 -4.62 7.18
C ARG A 13 15.58 -4.03 7.72
N THR A 14 16.64 -4.81 7.59
CA THR A 14 17.99 -4.39 7.97
C THR A 14 18.62 -3.52 6.89
N THR A 15 19.72 -2.85 7.23
CA THR A 15 20.50 -2.07 6.26
C THR A 15 21.17 -2.93 5.20
N ASP A 16 21.47 -4.20 5.50
CA ASP A 16 22.03 -5.15 4.55
C ASP A 16 21.11 -5.35 3.33
N ASP A 17 19.78 -5.24 3.52
CA ASP A 17 18.83 -5.30 2.41
C ASP A 17 19.02 -4.11 1.46
N TYR A 18 19.30 -2.90 1.96
CA TYR A 18 19.60 -1.75 1.10
C TYR A 18 20.90 -1.93 0.30
N GLU A 19 21.94 -2.50 0.92
CA GLU A 19 23.20 -2.80 0.22
C GLU A 19 22.97 -3.78 -0.93
N ARG A 20 22.25 -4.89 -0.66
CA ARG A 20 21.90 -5.89 -1.67
C ARG A 20 21.02 -5.32 -2.78
N MET A 21 20.04 -4.49 -2.42
CA MET A 21 19.20 -3.79 -3.40
C MET A 21 20.05 -2.87 -4.29
N LYS A 22 21.00 -2.14 -3.70
CA LYS A 22 21.89 -1.27 -4.47
C LYS A 22 22.75 -2.05 -5.45
N GLU A 23 23.34 -3.17 -4.99
CA GLU A 23 24.12 -4.09 -5.83
C GLU A 23 23.29 -4.70 -6.97
N ALA A 24 22.01 -5.01 -6.71
CA ALA A 24 21.08 -5.50 -7.72
C ALA A 24 20.56 -4.43 -8.70
N GLY A 25 20.90 -3.16 -8.50
CA GLY A 25 20.55 -2.06 -9.40
C GLY A 25 19.24 -1.33 -9.07
N TYR A 26 18.70 -1.53 -7.87
CA TYR A 26 17.59 -0.72 -7.37
C TYR A 26 18.05 0.71 -7.12
N VAL A 27 17.22 1.67 -7.55
CA VAL A 27 17.49 3.11 -7.39
C VAL A 27 16.43 3.81 -6.56
N ALA A 28 15.23 3.23 -6.47
CA ALA A 28 14.16 3.78 -5.66
C ALA A 28 13.24 2.68 -5.11
N VAL A 29 12.58 2.98 -4.01
CA VAL A 29 11.56 2.14 -3.37
C VAL A 29 10.34 2.97 -3.00
N VAL A 30 9.17 2.33 -2.98
CA VAL A 30 7.96 2.85 -2.36
C VAL A 30 7.59 1.93 -1.21
N GLU A 31 7.46 2.51 -0.01
CA GLU A 31 7.09 1.80 1.20
C GLU A 31 5.66 2.16 1.63
N PRO A 32 4.73 1.20 1.54
CA PRO A 32 3.43 1.35 2.16
C PRO A 32 3.50 1.23 3.68
N ALA A 33 2.81 2.12 4.39
CA ALA A 33 2.57 2.00 5.83
C ALA A 33 1.75 0.75 6.12
N PHE A 34 2.30 -0.18 6.91
CA PHE A 34 1.70 -1.51 7.10
C PHE A 34 1.42 -1.85 8.57
N TRP A 35 0.71 -2.97 8.77
CA TRP A 35 0.47 -3.55 10.10
C TRP A 35 1.72 -4.31 10.59
N SER A 36 2.36 -3.79 11.64
CA SER A 36 3.67 -4.27 12.12
C SER A 36 3.62 -5.53 13.00
N GLY A 37 2.55 -6.33 12.92
CA GLY A 37 2.38 -7.54 13.74
C GLY A 37 1.58 -7.33 15.03
N THR A 38 1.24 -6.08 15.36
CA THR A 38 0.42 -5.72 16.52
C THR A 38 -0.45 -4.52 16.18
N ASP A 39 -1.69 -4.50 16.65
CA ASP A 39 -2.56 -3.32 16.49
C ASP A 39 -1.98 -2.16 17.30
N ARG A 40 -1.91 -0.99 16.66
CA ARG A 40 -1.56 0.24 17.37
C ARG A 40 -2.65 0.60 18.37
N SER A 41 -2.24 1.04 19.56
CA SER A 41 -3.15 1.32 20.67
C SER A 41 -3.77 2.72 20.65
N CYS A 42 -3.29 3.61 19.78
CA CYS A 42 -3.81 4.97 19.59
C CYS A 42 -3.37 5.56 18.24
N ALA A 43 -4.07 6.60 17.78
CA ALA A 43 -3.74 7.30 16.53
C ALA A 43 -2.32 7.92 16.56
N GLY A 44 -1.86 8.38 17.73
CA GLY A 44 -0.50 8.92 17.90
C GLY A 44 0.60 7.95 17.44
N SER A 45 0.40 6.65 17.63
CA SER A 45 1.36 5.64 17.17
C SER A 45 1.44 5.54 15.65
N PHE A 46 0.34 5.81 14.93
CA PHE A 46 0.36 5.94 13.47
C PHE A 46 1.12 7.18 13.06
N PHE A 47 0.89 8.31 13.72
CA PHE A 47 1.54 9.58 13.39
C PHE A 47 3.06 9.53 13.60
N ASP A 48 3.51 8.89 14.67
CA ASP A 48 4.94 8.65 14.90
C ASP A 48 5.55 7.77 13.82
N TYR A 49 4.83 6.72 13.42
CA TYR A 49 5.25 5.83 12.34
C TYR A 49 5.26 6.53 10.97
N PHE A 50 4.25 7.34 10.65
CA PHE A 50 4.20 8.12 9.40
C PHE A 50 5.39 9.08 9.32
N ARG A 51 5.70 9.81 10.39
CA ARG A 51 6.90 10.67 10.45
C ARG A 51 8.18 9.88 10.28
N HIS A 52 8.27 8.69 10.87
CA HIS A 52 9.42 7.81 10.69
C HIS A 52 9.63 7.47 9.21
N LEU A 53 8.58 7.06 8.49
CA LEU A 53 8.68 6.74 7.06
C LEU A 53 9.05 7.97 6.22
N LEU A 54 8.41 9.11 6.48
CA LEU A 54 8.60 10.34 5.70
C LEU A 54 10.00 10.95 5.86
N GLU A 55 10.57 10.83 7.06
CA GLU A 55 11.80 11.54 7.44
C GLU A 55 12.97 10.58 7.65
N PHE A 56 12.90 9.73 8.67
CA PHE A 56 14.04 8.90 9.07
C PHE A 56 14.34 7.85 8.01
N GLU A 57 13.33 7.13 7.55
CA GLU A 57 13.52 6.03 6.59
C GLU A 57 14.00 6.56 5.24
N HIS A 58 13.44 7.69 4.79
CA HIS A 58 13.94 8.42 3.63
C HIS A 58 15.44 8.70 3.72
N ASN A 59 15.88 9.29 4.84
CA ASN A 59 17.29 9.59 5.08
C ASN A 59 18.16 8.34 5.26
N ARG A 60 17.59 7.26 5.81
CA ARG A 60 18.29 5.97 5.98
C ARG A 60 18.58 5.35 4.62
N ALA A 61 17.59 5.27 3.73
CA ALA A 61 17.74 4.75 2.37
C ALA A 61 18.77 5.54 1.54
N ALA A 62 18.73 6.88 1.66
CA ALA A 62 19.62 7.77 0.90
C ALA A 62 21.12 7.50 1.17
N ARG A 63 21.48 7.03 2.36
CA ARG A 63 22.87 6.65 2.72
C ARG A 63 23.40 5.48 1.89
N PHE A 64 22.50 4.64 1.35
CA PHE A 64 22.81 3.52 0.47
C PHE A 64 22.61 3.88 -1.02
N GLY A 65 22.31 5.15 -1.32
CA GLY A 65 22.07 5.62 -2.68
C GLY A 65 20.78 5.08 -3.29
N ILE A 66 19.76 4.87 -2.45
CA ILE A 66 18.39 4.49 -2.84
C ILE A 66 17.44 5.61 -2.44
N ALA A 67 16.61 6.08 -3.36
CA ALA A 67 15.54 7.02 -3.06
C ALA A 67 14.38 6.27 -2.40
N HIS A 68 13.88 6.78 -1.28
CA HIS A 68 12.73 6.18 -0.59
C HIS A 68 11.55 7.14 -0.58
N TYR A 69 10.41 6.61 -0.97
CA TYR A 69 9.12 7.25 -0.93
C TYR A 69 8.16 6.37 -0.15
N CYS A 70 7.06 6.92 0.35
CA CYS A 70 6.05 6.13 1.03
C CYS A 70 4.64 6.47 0.59
N VAL A 71 3.73 5.55 0.90
CA VAL A 71 2.29 5.78 0.86
C VAL A 71 1.72 5.45 2.23
N LEU A 72 0.76 6.24 2.70
CA LEU A 72 0.31 6.21 4.08
C LEU A 72 -1.18 5.85 4.18
N GLY A 73 -1.57 5.12 5.21
CA GLY A 73 -2.94 4.70 5.40
C GLY A 73 -3.11 3.86 6.66
N VAL A 74 -4.34 3.44 6.90
CA VAL A 74 -4.69 2.45 7.91
C VAL A 74 -4.85 1.11 7.23
N ASN A 75 -4.01 0.14 7.61
CA ASN A 75 -4.10 -1.22 7.10
C ASN A 75 -5.44 -1.86 7.47
N ALA A 76 -5.98 -2.72 6.60
CA ALA A 76 -7.27 -3.39 6.82
C ALA A 76 -7.34 -4.14 8.17
N LYS A 77 -6.24 -4.73 8.65
CA LYS A 77 -6.19 -5.40 9.97
C LYS A 77 -6.47 -4.47 11.14
N GLU A 78 -6.16 -3.18 10.99
CA GLU A 78 -6.36 -2.15 12.02
C GLU A 78 -7.68 -1.39 11.84
N ALA A 79 -8.35 -1.55 10.68
CA ALA A 79 -9.63 -0.90 10.39
C ALA A 79 -10.77 -1.35 11.33
N ARG A 80 -10.64 -2.51 11.98
CA ARG A 80 -11.58 -3.00 13.01
C ARG A 80 -11.70 -2.08 14.23
N HIS A 81 -10.67 -1.27 14.51
CA HIS A 81 -10.69 -0.27 15.58
C HIS A 81 -11.07 1.08 14.97
N THR A 82 -12.35 1.23 14.63
CA THR A 82 -12.84 2.37 13.85
C THR A 82 -12.64 3.71 14.53
N ASP A 83 -12.68 3.75 15.87
CA ASP A 83 -12.36 4.94 16.66
C ASP A 83 -10.94 5.45 16.37
N ILE A 84 -9.95 4.56 16.40
CA ILE A 84 -8.56 4.89 16.08
C ILE A 84 -8.39 5.16 14.58
N ALA A 85 -8.96 4.31 13.72
CA ALA A 85 -8.83 4.46 12.28
C ALA A 85 -9.38 5.80 11.78
N PHE A 86 -10.52 6.24 12.31
CA PHE A 86 -11.15 7.51 11.92
C PHE A 86 -10.35 8.72 12.39
N GLU A 87 -9.78 8.68 13.60
CA GLU A 87 -8.87 9.73 14.09
C GLU A 87 -7.63 9.84 13.20
N VAL A 88 -7.07 8.70 12.77
CA VAL A 88 -5.92 8.68 11.85
C VAL A 88 -6.30 9.28 10.49
N LEU A 89 -7.44 8.89 9.93
CA LEU A 89 -7.94 9.36 8.64
C LEU A 89 -8.24 10.86 8.62
N GLU A 90 -8.71 11.43 9.73
CA GLU A 90 -8.93 12.88 9.86
C GLU A 90 -7.61 13.67 9.71
N GLN A 91 -6.50 13.12 10.21
CA GLN A 91 -5.19 13.77 10.14
C GLN A 91 -4.37 13.37 8.90
N LEU A 92 -4.74 12.29 8.21
CA LEU A 92 -4.01 11.75 7.06
C LEU A 92 -3.72 12.81 5.97
N PRO A 93 -4.67 13.68 5.55
CA PRO A 93 -4.42 14.68 4.51
C PRO A 93 -3.17 15.54 4.77
N ARG A 94 -2.90 15.91 6.02
CA ARG A 94 -1.71 16.70 6.39
C ARG A 94 -0.40 15.95 6.10
N PHE A 95 -0.37 14.64 6.28
CA PHE A 95 0.82 13.84 5.98
C PHE A 95 1.01 13.64 4.47
N LEU A 96 -0.09 13.60 3.71
CA LEU A 96 -0.06 13.45 2.25
C LEU A 96 0.53 14.68 1.54
N GLU A 97 0.56 15.84 2.19
CA GLU A 97 1.23 17.06 1.68
C GLU A 97 2.77 16.97 1.70
N HIS A 98 3.34 15.99 2.41
CA HIS A 98 4.79 15.86 2.53
C HIS A 98 5.42 15.37 1.20
N PRO A 99 6.54 15.96 0.72
CA PRO A 99 7.10 15.67 -0.60
C PRO A 99 7.58 14.22 -0.80
N ASN A 100 7.84 13.49 0.28
CA ASN A 100 8.21 12.07 0.24
C ASN A 100 6.99 11.12 0.27
N CYS A 101 5.78 11.64 0.43
CA CYS A 101 4.55 10.87 0.37
C CYS A 101 3.99 10.91 -1.06
N LEU A 102 3.80 9.74 -1.68
CA LEU A 102 3.23 9.63 -3.02
C LEU A 102 1.70 9.52 -3.00
N GLY A 103 1.12 9.19 -1.84
CA GLY A 103 -0.31 9.04 -1.68
C GLY A 103 -0.71 8.06 -0.59
N VAL A 104 -1.81 7.36 -0.83
CA VAL A 104 -2.44 6.46 0.13
C VAL A 104 -2.06 5.01 -0.19
N GLY A 105 -1.84 4.16 0.81
CA GLY A 105 -1.58 2.77 0.46
C GLY A 105 -1.49 1.78 1.60
N GLU A 106 -1.36 0.52 1.20
CA GLU A 106 -1.60 -0.66 2.03
C GLU A 106 -3.05 -0.73 2.57
N VAL A 107 -3.98 -0.17 1.82
CA VAL A 107 -5.40 -0.09 2.18
C VAL A 107 -6.20 -1.11 1.37
N GLY A 108 -7.34 -1.55 1.88
CA GLY A 108 -8.13 -2.59 1.22
C GLY A 108 -8.90 -3.43 2.24
N PHE A 109 -8.98 -4.73 1.96
CA PHE A 109 -9.64 -5.71 2.82
C PHE A 109 -8.66 -6.74 3.39
N ASP A 110 -8.98 -7.27 4.57
CA ASP A 110 -8.39 -8.51 5.10
C ASP A 110 -9.49 -9.55 5.29
N LEU A 111 -10.58 -9.20 5.97
CA LEU A 111 -11.73 -10.07 6.26
C LEU A 111 -13.03 -9.65 5.56
N ILE A 112 -13.03 -8.52 4.83
CA ILE A 112 -14.18 -7.99 4.08
C ILE A 112 -15.34 -7.65 5.03
N THR A 113 -15.04 -6.94 6.12
CA THR A 113 -16.07 -6.47 7.07
C THR A 113 -16.60 -5.09 6.71
N ASP A 114 -17.73 -4.70 7.29
CA ASP A 114 -18.33 -3.38 7.10
C ASP A 114 -17.40 -2.27 7.61
N GLU A 115 -16.65 -2.52 8.69
CA GLU A 115 -15.66 -1.58 9.22
C GLU A 115 -14.48 -1.38 8.26
N GLU A 116 -13.95 -2.47 7.68
CA GLU A 116 -12.90 -2.38 6.67
C GLU A 116 -13.37 -1.60 5.43
N GLU A 117 -14.62 -1.81 5.01
CA GLU A 117 -15.19 -1.10 3.87
C GLU A 117 -15.35 0.39 4.13
N GLU A 118 -15.87 0.78 5.28
CA GLU A 118 -16.02 2.19 5.64
C GLU A 118 -14.65 2.89 5.72
N VAL A 119 -13.63 2.22 6.27
CA VAL A 119 -12.26 2.73 6.27
C VAL A 119 -11.69 2.84 4.85
N LEU A 120 -11.91 1.85 3.98
CA LEU A 120 -11.48 1.90 2.58
C LEU A 120 -12.15 3.07 1.83
N ARG A 121 -13.46 3.27 2.00
CA ARG A 121 -14.20 4.38 1.38
C ARG A 121 -13.63 5.73 1.78
N ARG A 122 -13.30 5.92 3.06
CA ARG A 122 -12.69 7.16 3.53
C ARG A 122 -11.30 7.39 2.94
N HIS A 123 -10.47 6.35 2.83
CA HIS A 123 -9.20 6.45 2.12
C HIS A 123 -9.38 6.88 0.65
N ILE A 124 -10.36 6.29 -0.04
CA ILE A 124 -10.67 6.65 -1.43
C ILE A 124 -11.09 8.12 -1.53
N ARG A 125 -12.00 8.59 -0.68
CA ARG A 125 -12.43 10.00 -0.65
C ARG A 125 -11.26 10.96 -0.43
N ILE A 126 -10.40 10.68 0.55
CA ILE A 126 -9.20 11.48 0.82
C ILE A 126 -8.26 11.49 -0.39
N ALA A 127 -8.02 10.33 -1.00
CA ALA A 127 -7.15 10.22 -2.17
C ALA A 127 -7.72 10.97 -3.38
N GLU A 128 -9.03 10.92 -3.59
CA GLU A 128 -9.69 11.62 -4.69
C GLU A 128 -9.69 13.13 -4.51
N GLU A 129 -10.00 13.63 -3.30
CA GLU A 129 -9.94 15.05 -2.95
C GLU A 129 -8.53 15.63 -3.18
N GLY A 130 -7.49 14.92 -2.73
CA GLY A 130 -6.09 15.34 -2.85
C GLY A 130 -5.39 14.95 -4.15
N LYS A 131 -6.07 14.22 -5.04
CA LYS A 131 -5.53 13.67 -6.30
C LYS A 131 -4.30 12.77 -6.11
N HIS A 132 -4.29 12.00 -5.04
CA HIS A 132 -3.19 11.12 -4.66
C HIS A 132 -3.22 9.78 -5.40
N LEU A 133 -2.06 9.14 -5.53
CA LEU A 133 -1.96 7.74 -5.95
C LEU A 133 -2.43 6.82 -4.82
N VAL A 134 -2.92 5.62 -5.17
CA VAL A 134 -3.41 4.63 -4.21
C VAL A 134 -2.84 3.25 -4.49
N ILE A 135 -2.23 2.62 -3.47
CA ILE A 135 -1.86 1.20 -3.48
C ILE A 135 -2.89 0.41 -2.68
N ILE A 136 -3.65 -0.43 -3.37
CA ILE A 136 -4.62 -1.34 -2.76
C ILE A 136 -3.96 -2.69 -2.48
N HIS A 137 -4.03 -3.14 -1.24
CA HIS A 137 -3.65 -4.49 -0.85
C HIS A 137 -4.85 -5.44 -0.98
N SER A 138 -4.82 -6.36 -1.94
CA SER A 138 -5.86 -7.39 -2.08
C SER A 138 -5.83 -8.40 -0.91
N PRO A 139 -6.98 -8.90 -0.41
CA PRO A 139 -7.01 -9.67 0.82
C PRO A 139 -6.23 -11.00 0.71
N HIS A 140 -5.81 -11.51 1.89
CA HIS A 140 -5.05 -12.76 2.00
C HIS A 140 -5.91 -13.99 1.70
N THR A 141 -7.19 -13.95 2.06
CA THR A 141 -8.19 -15.00 1.83
C THR A 141 -9.34 -14.42 0.99
N ASN A 142 -10.12 -15.28 0.31
CA ASN A 142 -11.23 -14.86 -0.55
C ASN A 142 -10.84 -13.76 -1.56
N LYS A 143 -9.62 -13.80 -2.08
CA LYS A 143 -8.98 -12.71 -2.83
C LYS A 143 -9.83 -12.21 -4.00
N ARG A 144 -10.38 -13.13 -4.80
CA ARG A 144 -11.26 -12.79 -5.92
C ARG A 144 -12.48 -11.99 -5.46
N VAL A 145 -13.20 -12.47 -4.45
CA VAL A 145 -14.39 -11.79 -3.89
C VAL A 145 -14.01 -10.42 -3.34
N GLY A 146 -12.88 -10.33 -2.65
CA GLY A 146 -12.36 -9.06 -2.14
C GLY A 146 -12.05 -8.06 -3.24
N ILE A 147 -11.37 -8.48 -4.32
CA ILE A 147 -11.05 -7.62 -5.47
C ILE A 147 -12.33 -7.17 -6.20
N GLU A 148 -13.28 -8.08 -6.44
CA GLU A 148 -14.59 -7.72 -7.01
C GLU A 148 -15.30 -6.67 -6.15
N ARG A 149 -15.27 -6.83 -4.82
CA ARG A 149 -15.85 -5.84 -3.91
C ARG A 149 -15.11 -4.50 -3.95
N ILE A 150 -13.78 -4.51 -3.97
CA ILE A 150 -12.98 -3.27 -4.04
C ILE A 150 -13.32 -2.49 -5.30
N PHE A 151 -13.38 -3.13 -6.47
CA PHE A 151 -13.72 -2.42 -7.71
C PHE A 151 -15.13 -1.84 -7.67
N LYS A 152 -16.09 -2.54 -7.06
CA LYS A 152 -17.44 -1.99 -6.84
C LYS A 152 -17.41 -0.77 -5.91
N VAL A 153 -16.61 -0.80 -4.84
CA VAL A 153 -16.45 0.36 -3.94
C VAL A 153 -15.80 1.53 -4.68
N LEU A 154 -14.77 1.28 -5.51
CA LEU A 154 -14.12 2.30 -6.33
C LEU A 154 -15.11 2.96 -7.31
N GLU A 155 -15.95 2.17 -7.97
CA GLU A 155 -17.02 2.68 -8.84
C GLU A 155 -18.03 3.53 -8.06
N GLU A 156 -18.49 3.04 -6.90
CA GLU A 156 -19.45 3.72 -6.03
C GLU A 156 -18.92 5.07 -5.49
N GLU A 157 -17.61 5.17 -5.24
CA GLU A 157 -16.95 6.40 -4.80
C GLU A 157 -16.48 7.29 -5.97
N GLY A 158 -16.69 6.88 -7.22
CA GLY A 158 -16.30 7.64 -8.40
C GLY A 158 -14.78 7.76 -8.61
N ALA A 159 -14.02 6.75 -8.21
CA ALA A 159 -12.57 6.74 -8.24
C ALA A 159 -12.00 6.82 -9.67
N VAL A 160 -10.89 7.54 -9.83
CA VAL A 160 -10.19 7.62 -11.12
C VAL A 160 -9.13 6.52 -11.19
N LEU A 161 -9.48 5.40 -11.83
CA LEU A 161 -8.71 4.14 -11.82
C LEU A 161 -7.23 4.29 -12.22
N SER A 162 -6.88 5.27 -13.06
CA SER A 162 -5.49 5.55 -13.45
C SER A 162 -4.56 5.97 -12.29
N ARG A 163 -5.11 6.23 -11.10
CA ARG A 163 -4.35 6.52 -9.87
C ARG A 163 -4.17 5.30 -8.97
N TYR A 164 -4.74 4.15 -9.33
CA TYR A 164 -4.81 2.97 -8.47
C TYR A 164 -3.89 1.85 -8.96
N ILE A 165 -3.19 1.24 -8.00
CA ILE A 165 -2.51 -0.04 -8.16
C ILE A 165 -3.32 -1.06 -7.37
N MET A 166 -3.81 -2.10 -8.03
CA MET A 166 -4.36 -3.29 -7.36
C MET A 166 -3.23 -4.29 -7.19
N ASP A 167 -2.75 -4.46 -5.96
CA ASP A 167 -1.53 -5.23 -5.70
C ASP A 167 -1.81 -6.67 -5.24
N HIS A 168 -0.77 -7.49 -5.29
CA HIS A 168 -0.72 -8.89 -4.88
C HIS A 168 -1.66 -9.80 -5.66
N ASN A 169 -1.79 -9.57 -6.97
CA ASN A 169 -2.53 -10.47 -7.84
C ASN A 169 -1.86 -11.84 -7.90
N THR A 170 -2.70 -12.85 -8.08
CA THR A 170 -2.32 -14.23 -8.38
C THR A 170 -2.90 -14.62 -9.74
N GLU A 171 -2.65 -15.85 -10.18
CA GLU A 171 -3.17 -16.41 -11.44
C GLU A 171 -4.70 -16.35 -11.48
N GLU A 172 -5.34 -16.44 -10.31
CA GLU A 172 -6.79 -16.42 -10.17
C GLU A 172 -7.38 -15.01 -10.36
N THR A 173 -6.60 -13.96 -10.08
CA THR A 173 -7.12 -12.59 -9.97
C THR A 173 -6.55 -11.62 -10.98
N ILE A 174 -5.45 -11.96 -11.64
CA ILE A 174 -4.81 -11.08 -12.62
C ILE A 174 -5.76 -10.70 -13.76
N GLU A 175 -6.45 -11.67 -14.36
CA GLU A 175 -7.42 -11.43 -15.44
C GLU A 175 -8.58 -10.53 -14.99
N LEU A 176 -9.02 -10.68 -13.74
CA LEU A 176 -10.05 -9.82 -13.17
C LEU A 176 -9.53 -8.38 -13.08
N THR A 177 -8.34 -8.15 -12.53
CA THR A 177 -7.75 -6.82 -12.43
C THR A 177 -7.51 -6.19 -13.81
N LEU A 178 -6.98 -6.95 -14.77
CA LEU A 178 -6.75 -6.50 -16.15
C LEU A 178 -8.04 -6.18 -16.93
N SER A 179 -9.18 -6.72 -16.50
CA SER A 179 -10.48 -6.39 -17.09
C SER A 179 -10.95 -4.95 -16.78
N TYR A 180 -10.35 -4.29 -15.79
CA TYR A 180 -10.60 -2.88 -15.48
C TYR A 180 -9.55 -2.01 -16.19
N PRO A 181 -9.96 -1.11 -17.10
CA PRO A 181 -9.00 -0.24 -17.78
C PRO A 181 -8.34 0.72 -16.79
N ASP A 182 -7.11 1.10 -17.09
CA ASP A 182 -6.31 2.11 -16.39
C ASP A 182 -5.83 1.78 -14.97
N VAL A 183 -6.34 0.73 -14.32
CA VAL A 183 -5.75 0.24 -13.05
C VAL A 183 -4.42 -0.46 -13.34
N MET A 184 -3.40 -0.19 -12.53
CA MET A 184 -2.15 -0.92 -12.61
C MET A 184 -2.27 -2.24 -11.85
N CYS A 185 -1.91 -3.34 -12.50
CA CYS A 185 -1.91 -4.67 -11.91
C CYS A 185 -0.56 -4.97 -11.25
N GLY A 186 -0.54 -5.05 -9.92
CA GLY A 186 0.64 -5.42 -9.13
C GLY A 186 0.73 -6.92 -8.89
N ILE A 187 1.94 -7.47 -9.01
CA ILE A 187 2.29 -8.86 -8.68
C ILE A 187 3.48 -8.81 -7.74
N THR A 188 3.38 -9.53 -6.61
CA THR A 188 4.48 -9.60 -5.64
C THR A 188 5.13 -10.97 -5.67
N LEU A 189 6.42 -10.95 -5.99
CA LEU A 189 7.27 -12.13 -5.92
C LEU A 189 7.59 -12.43 -4.47
N TYR A 190 6.97 -13.47 -3.94
CA TYR A 190 7.18 -13.91 -2.58
C TYR A 190 6.85 -15.40 -2.47
N PRO A 191 7.64 -16.23 -1.78
CA PRO A 191 7.45 -17.69 -1.77
C PRO A 191 6.04 -18.14 -1.38
N THR A 192 5.35 -17.40 -0.50
CA THR A 192 3.98 -17.70 -0.07
C THR A 192 2.89 -17.01 -0.90
N LYS A 193 3.24 -16.10 -1.81
CA LYS A 193 2.30 -15.43 -2.74
C LYS A 193 2.45 -16.04 -4.14
N VAL A 194 3.39 -15.52 -4.93
CA VAL A 194 3.66 -15.95 -6.30
C VAL A 194 5.15 -16.21 -6.46
N THR A 195 5.52 -17.38 -7.01
CA THR A 195 6.93 -17.70 -7.34
C THR A 195 7.32 -17.07 -8.66
N VAL A 196 8.63 -16.97 -8.94
CA VAL A 196 9.13 -16.37 -10.19
C VAL A 196 8.60 -17.12 -11.42
N GLU A 197 8.57 -18.46 -11.35
CA GLU A 197 8.09 -19.31 -12.44
C GLU A 197 6.60 -19.09 -12.70
N ARG A 198 5.82 -18.95 -11.63
CA ARG A 198 4.39 -18.68 -11.69
C ARG A 198 4.10 -17.29 -12.27
N ALA A 199 4.82 -16.27 -11.82
CA ALA A 199 4.68 -14.91 -12.35
C ALA A 199 5.07 -14.83 -13.83
N ALA A 200 6.10 -15.57 -14.27
CA ALA A 200 6.52 -15.60 -15.67
C ALA A 200 5.54 -16.34 -16.60
N ALA A 201 4.61 -17.13 -16.04
CA ALA A 201 3.62 -17.90 -16.79
C ALA A 201 2.25 -17.22 -16.90
N MET A 202 2.03 -16.12 -16.17
CA MET A 202 0.86 -15.24 -16.29
C MET A 202 1.06 -14.24 -17.44
#